data_AF-A0A4V2E7J6-F1
#
_entry.id   AF-A0A4V2E7J6-F1
#
_cell.length_a   1.000
_cell.length_b   1.000
_cell.length_c   1.000
_cell.angle_alpha   90.00
_cell.angle_beta   90.00
_cell.angle_gamma   90.00
#
_symmetry.space_group_name_H-M   'P 1'
#
loop_
_entity.id
_entity.type
_entity.pdbx_description
1 polymer ?
#
loop_
_entity_poly.entity_id
_entity_poly.type
_entity_poly.pdbx_seq_one_letter_code
_entity_poly.pdbx_strand_id
1 'polypeptide(L)' 'LNHKGQVEVTVDGCIECGTCRVIGEPTGDIEWSYPRGGYGVLFKFG' A
#
# COMPACT_ATOMS: atom_id res chain seq x y z
N LEU A 1 -7.98 12.08 2.89
CA LEU A 1 -8.96 12.24 1.78
C LEU A 1 -8.47 13.38 0.92
N ASN A 2 -8.58 13.26 -0.40
CA ASN A 2 -8.26 14.37 -1.30
C ASN A 2 -9.28 15.52 -1.14
N HIS A 3 -9.10 16.62 -1.87
CA HIS A 3 -10.01 17.78 -1.82
C HIS A 3 -11.47 17.47 -2.24
N LYS A 4 -11.72 16.27 -2.79
CA LYS A 4 -13.06 15.77 -3.16
C LYS A 4 -13.65 14.80 -2.13
N GLY A 5 -12.99 14.61 -0.99
CA GLY A 5 -13.43 13.69 0.06
C GLY A 5 -13.23 12.21 -0.30
N GLN A 6 -12.41 11.90 -1.32
CA GLN A 6 -12.14 10.52 -1.73
C GLN A 6 -10.94 9.95 -0.99
N VAL A 7 -10.96 8.63 -0.75
CA VAL A 7 -9.80 7.89 -0.27
C VAL A 7 -8.72 7.92 -1.36
N GLU A 8 -7.48 8.16 -0.94
CA GLU A 8 -6.31 8.22 -1.80
C GLU A 8 -5.24 7.34 -1.17
N VAL A 9 -4.60 6.51 -2.00
CA VAL A 9 -3.54 5.59 -1.55
C VAL A 9 -2.19 6.26 -1.79
N THR A 10 -1.38 6.37 -0.75
CA THR A 10 0.00 6.87 -0.86
C THR A 10 0.97 5.71 -0.79
N VAL A 11 1.40 5.21 -1.95
CA VAL A 11 2.25 4.01 -2.07
C VAL A 11 3.67 4.22 -1.54
N ASP A 12 4.18 5.46 -1.55
CA ASP A 12 5.52 5.80 -1.06
C ASP A 12 5.67 5.58 0.46
N GLY A 13 4.55 5.56 1.20
CA GLY A 13 4.51 5.25 2.63
C GLY A 13 4.16 3.79 2.95
N CYS A 14 4.04 2.92 1.95
CA CYS A 14 3.72 1.51 2.15
C CYS A 14 4.90 0.81 2.84
N ILE A 15 4.64 0.15 3.97
CA ILE A 15 5.63 -0.69 4.66
C ILE A 15 5.54 -2.16 4.26
N GLU A 16 4.83 -2.45 3.17
CA GLU A 16 4.70 -3.80 2.60
C GLU A 16 4.13 -4.87 3.55
N CYS A 17 3.43 -4.47 4.61
CA CYS A 17 2.88 -5.41 5.60
C CYS A 17 1.68 -6.24 5.10
N GLY A 18 1.01 -5.82 4.02
CA GLY A 18 -0.10 -6.53 3.41
C GLY A 18 -1.45 -6.42 4.13
N THR A 19 -1.59 -5.63 5.20
CA THR A 19 -2.88 -5.48 5.91
C THR A 19 -3.98 -4.93 5.00
N CYS A 20 -3.66 -3.91 4.21
CA CYS A 20 -4.60 -3.33 3.25
C CYS A 20 -5.07 -4.37 2.21
N ARG A 21 -4.14 -5.22 1.72
CA ARG A 21 -4.45 -6.32 0.82
C ARG A 21 -5.48 -7.27 1.42
N VAL A 22 -5.25 -7.73 2.65
CA VAL A 22 -6.15 -8.70 3.32
C VAL A 22 -7.58 -8.16 3.42
N ILE A 23 -7.74 -6.86 3.64
CA ILE A 23 -9.05 -6.24 3.87
C ILE A 23 -9.72 -5.83 2.55
N GLY A 24 -8.99 -5.19 1.63
CA GLY A 24 -9.56 -4.51 0.45
C GLY A 24 -9.39 -5.23 -0.89
N GLU A 25 -8.48 -6.20 -1.00
CA GLU A 25 -8.34 -7.00 -2.23
C GLU A 25 -9.57 -7.90 -2.50
N PRO A 26 -10.21 -8.55 -1.49
CA PRO A 26 -11.37 -9.41 -1.74
C PRO A 26 -12.60 -8.68 -2.32
N THR A 27 -12.76 -7.40 -2.00
CA THR A 27 -13.85 -6.56 -2.51
C THR A 27 -13.46 -5.83 -3.81
N GLY A 28 -12.18 -5.88 -4.20
CA GLY A 28 -11.64 -5.15 -5.35
C GLY A 28 -11.48 -3.65 -5.10
N ASP A 29 -11.51 -3.21 -3.84
CA ASP A 29 -11.31 -1.80 -3.48
C ASP A 29 -9.86 -1.36 -3.71
N ILE A 30 -8.92 -2.31 -3.64
CA ILE A 30 -7.51 -2.10 -3.99
C ILE A 30 -6.95 -3.29 -4.77
N GLU A 31 -5.99 -2.99 -5.66
CA GLU A 31 -5.07 -3.98 -6.21
C GLU A 31 -3.72 -3.85 -5.50
N TRP A 32 -3.16 -4.98 -5.07
CA TRP A 32 -1.93 -4.97 -4.28
C TRP A 32 -0.83 -5.79 -4.95
N SER A 33 0.38 -5.25 -4.95
CA SER A 33 1.58 -5.96 -5.40
C SER A 33 2.81 -5.46 -4.65
N TYR A 34 3.84 -6.30 -4.56
CA TYR A 34 5.14 -5.87 -4.07
C TYR A 34 5.78 -4.87 -5.04
N PRO A 35 6.54 -3.88 -4.54
CA PRO A 35 7.35 -3.03 -5.40
C PRO A 35 8.36 -3.85 -6.21
N ARG A 36 8.84 -3.26 -7.32
CA ARG A 36 9.97 -3.86 -8.06
C ARG A 36 11.19 -3.95 -7.13
N GLY A 37 12.02 -4.97 -7.33
CA GLY A 37 13.26 -5.13 -6.56
C GLY A 37 14.12 -3.86 -6.56
N GLY A 38 14.62 -3.47 -5.38
CA GLY A 38 15.37 -2.23 -5.18
C GLY A 38 14.51 -0.99 -4.87
N TYR A 39 13.19 -1.14 -4.79
CA TYR A 39 12.24 -0.13 -4.32
C TYR A 39 11.51 -0.63 -3.08
N GLY A 40 10.68 0.25 -2.49
CA GLY A 40 9.87 -0.10 -1.35
C GLY A 40 10.55 0.21 -0.01
N VAL A 41 10.10 -0.48 1.04
CA VAL A 41 10.63 -0.27 2.39
C VAL A 41 11.97 -0.98 2.55
N LEU A 42 12.93 -0.29 3.17
CA LEU A 42 14.24 -0.83 3.52
C LEU A 42 14.43 -0.74 5.04
N PHE A 43 14.33 -1.87 5.72
CA PHE A 43 14.54 -1.93 7.17
C PHE A 43 16.05 -1.94 7.47
N LYS A 44 16.54 -0.89 8.14
CA LYS A 44 17.95 -0.80 8.52
C LYS A 44 18.31 -1.71 9.70
N PHE A 45 17.37 -1.92 10.63
CA PHE A 45 17.61 -2.65 11.89
C PHE A 45 16.53 -3.66 12.28
N GLY A 46 15.53 -3.90 11.42
CA GLY A 46 14.38 -4.74 11.75
C GLY A 46 13.45 -4.06 12.73
#